data_AF-A0A7I9WYM0-F1
#
_entry.id   AF-A0A7I9WYM0-F1
#
_cell.length_a   1.000
_cell.length_b   1.000
_cell.length_c   1.000
_cell.angle_alpha   90.00
_cell.angle_beta   90.00
_cell.angle_gamma   90.00
#
_symmetry.space_group_name_H-M   'P 1'
#
loop_
_entity.id
_entity.type
_entity.pdbx_description
1 polymer ?
#
loop_
_entity_poly.entity_id
_entity_poly.type
_entity_poly.pdbx_seq_one_letter_code
_entity_poly.pdbx_strand_id
1 'polypeptide(L)'
;MKQLERHVGGWSTDFESEHAERPLYFERLAAMVAVPEARASLSPVDRALIGVALVANVANTKWSRFEAHQALALDAGATREQIRDVLQLVSIMSIHAMTTSVPALMRVLQERGLAPDRSLDDRQRSLKEDFERRRGYWHETWDDVLVLDPEMFAAYTAFSTSGAEEGSLEIRLRELIYIAIDSVPTHLYVPGVEIHARNALDSGATPDQILEAIEIAALLGADPYITAVQDSRLA
;
A
#
# COMPACT_ATOMS: atom_id res chain seq x y z
N MET A 1 21.76 15.06 -0.18
CA MET A 1 20.83 16.19 -0.40
C MET A 1 19.98 16.06 -1.65
N LYS A 2 20.54 15.94 -2.88
CA LYS A 2 19.73 15.78 -4.11
C LYS A 2 18.66 14.67 -4.07
N GLN A 3 18.97 13.52 -3.44
CA GLN A 3 17.99 12.45 -3.27
C GLN A 3 16.84 12.86 -2.35
N LEU A 4 17.15 13.53 -1.23
CA LEU A 4 16.14 14.07 -0.33
C LEU A 4 15.29 15.11 -1.06
N GLU A 5 15.90 16.01 -1.83
CA GLU A 5 15.19 17.01 -2.63
C GLU A 5 14.18 16.39 -3.59
N ARG A 6 14.59 15.36 -4.35
CA ARG A 6 13.68 14.59 -5.20
C ARG A 6 12.60 13.92 -4.36
N HIS A 7 12.98 13.26 -3.27
CA HIS A 7 12.04 12.57 -2.38
C HIS A 7 10.98 13.50 -1.82
N VAL A 8 11.30 14.76 -1.49
CA VAL A 8 10.33 15.74 -0.95
C VAL A 8 9.49 16.43 -2.01
N GLY A 9 9.89 16.39 -3.28
CA GLY A 9 9.20 17.07 -4.37
C GLY A 9 9.69 18.48 -4.69
N GLY A 10 10.95 18.77 -4.39
CA GLY A 10 11.57 20.07 -4.61
C GLY A 10 11.96 20.80 -3.32
N TRP A 11 12.89 21.74 -3.45
CA TRP A 11 13.44 22.51 -2.34
C TRP A 11 12.78 23.89 -2.26
N SER A 12 11.86 24.10 -1.32
CA SER A 12 11.29 25.43 -1.08
C SER A 12 12.27 26.31 -0.30
N THR A 13 12.07 27.63 -0.33
CA THR A 13 12.87 28.57 0.47
C THR A 13 12.78 28.28 1.97
N ASP A 14 11.60 27.88 2.45
CA ASP A 14 11.42 27.52 3.86
C ASP A 14 12.13 26.21 4.20
N PHE A 15 12.13 25.24 3.29
CA PHE A 15 12.88 23.99 3.47
C PHE A 15 14.40 24.24 3.46
N GLU A 16 14.87 25.22 2.70
CA GLU A 16 16.26 25.67 2.72
C GLU A 16 16.64 26.33 4.06
N SER A 17 15.79 27.22 4.56
CA SER A 17 15.98 27.85 5.88
C SER A 17 15.98 26.82 7.00
N GLU A 18 15.00 25.91 7.02
CA GLU A 18 14.90 24.86 8.02
C GLU A 18 16.12 23.91 7.97
N HIS A 19 16.61 23.58 6.76
CA HIS A 19 17.83 22.79 6.59
C HIS A 19 19.06 23.49 7.19
N ALA A 20 19.19 24.81 7.03
CA ALA A 20 20.28 25.59 7.62
C ALA A 20 20.21 25.62 9.15
N GLU A 21 19.00 25.66 9.72
CA GLU A 21 18.79 25.65 11.18
C GLU A 21 18.93 24.26 11.82
N ARG A 22 18.56 23.21 11.10
CA ARG A 22 18.50 21.82 11.58
C ARG A 22 19.39 20.85 10.76
N PRO A 23 20.66 21.15 10.47
CA PRO A 23 21.47 20.39 9.51
C PRO A 23 21.59 18.90 9.85
N LEU A 24 21.72 18.56 11.14
CA LEU A 24 21.85 17.18 11.60
C LEU A 24 20.60 16.31 11.31
N TYR A 25 19.40 16.90 11.38
CA TYR A 25 18.16 16.17 11.07
C TYR A 25 18.12 15.80 9.59
N PHE A 26 18.39 16.77 8.72
CA PHE A 26 18.37 16.59 7.27
C PHE A 26 19.48 15.66 6.78
N GLU A 27 20.67 15.72 7.38
CA GLU A 27 21.76 14.77 7.09
C GLU A 27 21.30 13.32 7.35
N ARG A 28 20.70 13.08 8.52
CA ARG A 28 20.23 11.74 8.93
C ARG A 28 19.03 11.27 8.12
N LEU A 29 18.09 12.17 7.84
CA LEU A 29 16.94 11.87 6.97
C LEU A 29 17.41 11.58 5.54
N ALA A 30 18.36 12.35 5.00
CA ALA A 30 18.93 12.09 3.69
C ALA A 30 19.65 10.74 3.64
N ALA A 31 20.33 10.34 4.72
CA ALA A 31 20.94 9.02 4.82
C ALA A 31 19.88 7.89 4.77
N MET A 32 18.74 8.05 5.47
CA MET A 32 17.63 7.09 5.38
C MET A 32 17.01 7.04 3.98
N VAL A 33 16.73 8.20 3.37
CA VAL A 33 16.16 8.30 2.02
C VAL A 33 17.07 7.70 0.95
N ALA A 34 18.38 7.67 1.18
CA ALA A 34 19.35 7.08 0.25
C ALA A 34 19.33 5.55 0.24
N VAL A 35 18.85 4.89 1.30
CA VAL A 35 18.96 3.43 1.47
C VAL A 35 18.27 2.65 0.35
N PRO A 36 17.00 2.93 -0.04
CA PRO A 36 16.36 2.16 -1.10
C PRO A 36 17.10 2.26 -2.45
N GLU A 37 17.53 3.47 -2.84
CA GLU A 37 18.28 3.68 -4.08
C GLU A 37 19.66 2.99 -4.04
N ALA A 38 20.32 2.94 -2.87
CA ALA A 38 21.59 2.25 -2.67
C ALA A 38 21.45 0.72 -2.67
N ARG A 39 20.32 0.18 -2.17
CA ARG A 39 20.00 -1.25 -2.24
C ARG A 39 19.82 -1.70 -3.69
N ALA A 40 19.23 -0.86 -4.53
CA ALA A 40 19.14 -1.02 -5.98
C ALA A 40 18.53 -2.36 -6.44
N SER A 41 17.64 -2.94 -5.64
CA SER A 41 16.93 -4.18 -5.95
C SER A 41 15.65 -3.93 -6.76
N LEU A 42 15.02 -2.77 -6.57
CA LEU A 42 13.92 -2.30 -7.41
C LEU A 42 14.43 -1.37 -8.52
N SER A 43 13.75 -1.38 -9.66
CA SER A 43 14.02 -0.42 -10.72
C SER A 43 13.60 1.00 -10.31
N PRO A 44 14.14 2.06 -10.94
CA PRO A 44 13.69 3.43 -10.67
C PRO A 44 12.18 3.64 -10.86
N VAL A 45 11.59 2.99 -11.87
CA VAL A 45 10.15 3.10 -12.15
C VAL A 45 9.32 2.39 -11.07
N ASP A 46 9.73 1.21 -10.62
CA ASP A 46 9.02 0.47 -9.55
C ASP A 46 9.04 1.25 -8.23
N ARG A 47 10.20 1.81 -7.85
CA ARG A 47 10.30 2.64 -6.63
C ARG A 47 9.38 3.85 -6.69
N ALA A 48 9.31 4.51 -7.85
CA ALA A 48 8.49 5.69 -8.01
C ALA A 48 6.98 5.33 -7.98
N LEU A 49 6.57 4.21 -8.60
CA LEU A 49 5.19 3.71 -8.54
C LEU A 49 4.79 3.29 -7.11
N ILE A 50 5.69 2.66 -6.35
CA ILE A 50 5.47 2.40 -4.91
C ILE A 50 5.34 3.73 -4.16
N GLY A 51 6.18 4.72 -4.45
CA GLY A 51 6.07 6.07 -3.90
C GLY A 51 4.69 6.69 -4.13
N VAL A 52 4.15 6.58 -5.36
CA VAL A 52 2.78 7.01 -5.70
C VAL A 52 1.74 6.30 -4.83
N ALA A 53 1.83 4.97 -4.68
CA ALA A 53 0.91 4.20 -3.86
C ALA A 53 0.87 4.68 -2.39
N LEU A 54 2.05 5.00 -1.85
CA LEU A 54 2.25 5.36 -0.46
C LEU A 54 1.72 6.74 -0.07
N VAL A 55 1.66 7.69 -1.01
CA VAL A 55 1.17 9.06 -0.77
C VAL A 55 -0.26 9.31 -1.27
N ALA A 56 -0.87 8.33 -1.96
CA ALA A 56 -2.20 8.43 -2.54
C ALA A 56 -3.15 7.31 -2.08
N ASN A 57 -2.94 6.76 -0.88
CA ASN A 57 -3.85 5.80 -0.25
C ASN A 57 -4.65 6.43 0.90
N VAL A 58 -5.77 5.82 1.29
CA VAL A 58 -6.70 6.37 2.30
C VAL A 58 -6.06 6.54 3.69
N ALA A 59 -5.02 5.77 4.01
CA ALA A 59 -4.31 5.88 5.28
C ALA A 59 -3.24 6.99 5.28
N ASN A 60 -2.82 7.47 4.11
CA ASN A 60 -1.80 8.51 3.95
C ASN A 60 -1.96 9.28 2.63
N THR A 61 -3.03 10.06 2.49
CA THR A 61 -3.25 10.91 1.30
C THR A 61 -2.60 12.28 1.48
N LYS A 62 -1.64 12.63 0.61
CA LYS A 62 -0.97 13.93 0.58
C LYS A 62 -0.80 14.41 -0.85
N TRP A 63 -1.69 15.31 -1.31
CA TRP A 63 -1.76 15.69 -2.73
C TRP A 63 -0.49 16.35 -3.26
N SER A 64 0.15 17.23 -2.51
CA SER A 64 1.44 17.83 -2.91
C SER A 64 2.54 16.77 -3.07
N ARG A 65 2.59 15.81 -2.14
CA ARG A 65 3.52 14.66 -2.24
C ARG A 65 3.16 13.76 -3.43
N PHE A 66 1.87 13.53 -3.69
CA PHE A 66 1.40 12.76 -4.84
C PHE A 66 1.84 13.38 -6.16
N GLU A 67 1.69 14.70 -6.33
CA GLU A 67 2.17 15.40 -7.54
C GLU A 67 3.67 15.19 -7.76
N ALA A 68 4.47 15.28 -6.68
CA ALA A 68 5.90 15.01 -6.74
C ALA A 68 6.23 13.56 -7.12
N HIS A 69 5.62 12.58 -6.47
CA HIS A 69 5.84 11.15 -6.78
C HIS A 69 5.33 10.77 -8.17
N GLN A 70 4.24 11.39 -8.63
CA GLN A 70 3.74 11.25 -9.99
C GLN A 70 4.77 11.75 -11.01
N ALA A 71 5.36 12.93 -10.78
CA ALA A 71 6.42 13.46 -11.65
C ALA A 71 7.64 12.54 -11.68
N LEU A 72 8.10 12.05 -10.51
CA LEU A 72 9.19 11.08 -10.42
C LEU A 72 8.91 9.79 -11.19
N ALA A 73 7.68 9.28 -11.11
CA ALA A 73 7.29 8.07 -11.84
C ALA A 73 7.34 8.30 -13.36
N LEU A 74 6.78 9.41 -13.84
CA LEU A 74 6.81 9.77 -15.27
C LEU A 74 8.24 9.97 -15.78
N ASP A 75 9.09 10.66 -15.01
CA ASP A 75 10.50 10.87 -15.35
C ASP A 75 11.31 9.56 -15.38
N ALA A 76 10.94 8.59 -14.52
CA ALA A 76 11.52 7.25 -14.51
C ALA A 76 10.99 6.34 -15.63
N GLY A 77 10.03 6.81 -16.43
CA GLY A 77 9.46 6.09 -17.57
C GLY A 77 8.12 5.39 -17.32
N ALA A 78 7.45 5.66 -16.18
CA ALA A 78 6.11 5.14 -15.94
C ALA A 78 5.10 5.71 -16.94
N THR A 79 4.11 4.92 -17.32
CA THR A 79 2.97 5.40 -18.10
C THR A 79 1.89 5.98 -17.20
N ARG A 80 1.01 6.82 -17.76
CA ARG A 80 -0.19 7.27 -17.04
C ARG A 80 -1.14 6.14 -16.69
N GLU A 81 -1.12 5.05 -17.48
CA GLU A 81 -1.88 3.84 -17.23
C GLU A 81 -1.36 3.13 -15.98
N GLN A 82 -0.05 2.93 -15.86
CA GLN A 82 0.56 2.36 -14.65
C GLN A 82 0.22 3.18 -13.40
N ILE A 83 0.29 4.52 -13.47
CA ILE A 83 -0.11 5.38 -12.35
C ILE A 83 -1.59 5.19 -11.99
N ARG A 84 -2.49 5.09 -12.98
CA ARG A 84 -3.91 4.79 -12.75
C ARG A 84 -4.09 3.44 -12.07
N ASP A 85 -3.39 2.41 -12.55
CA ASP A 85 -3.48 1.07 -11.99
C ASP A 85 -3.04 1.07 -10.53
N VAL A 86 -1.94 1.77 -10.19
CA VAL A 86 -1.53 1.95 -8.79
C VAL A 86 -2.65 2.55 -7.94
N LEU A 87 -3.32 3.61 -8.40
CA LEU A 87 -4.43 4.24 -7.68
C LEU A 87 -5.63 3.31 -7.49
N GLN A 88 -5.90 2.44 -8.47
CA GLN A 88 -6.94 1.41 -8.35
C GLN A 88 -6.53 0.33 -7.32
N LEU A 89 -5.27 -0.12 -7.33
CA LEU A 89 -4.77 -1.10 -6.35
C LEU A 89 -4.86 -0.57 -4.93
N VAL A 90 -4.46 0.68 -4.65
CA VAL A 90 -4.54 1.20 -3.28
C VAL A 90 -5.97 1.43 -2.79
N SER A 91 -6.95 1.46 -3.70
CA SER A 91 -8.37 1.58 -3.35
C SER A 91 -8.93 0.29 -2.73
N ILE A 92 -8.36 -0.88 -3.06
CA ILE A 92 -8.83 -2.16 -2.51
C ILE A 92 -8.48 -2.34 -1.02
N MET A 93 -7.51 -1.57 -0.50
CA MET A 93 -7.10 -1.55 0.91
C MET A 93 -8.25 -1.29 1.89
N SER A 94 -9.31 -0.60 1.44
CA SER A 94 -10.52 -0.32 2.22
C SER A 94 -11.20 -1.59 2.78
N ILE A 95 -10.98 -2.73 2.13
CA ILE A 95 -11.58 -4.00 2.54
C ILE A 95 -11.07 -4.52 3.89
N HIS A 96 -9.94 -4.00 4.38
CA HIS A 96 -9.42 -4.36 5.69
C HIS A 96 -10.35 -3.97 6.83
N ALA A 97 -11.28 -3.03 6.59
CA ALA A 97 -12.40 -2.78 7.49
C ALA A 97 -13.26 -4.04 7.68
N MET A 98 -13.55 -4.78 6.60
CA MET A 98 -14.34 -6.02 6.66
C MET A 98 -13.52 -7.16 7.28
N THR A 99 -12.31 -7.42 6.77
CA THR A 99 -11.49 -8.56 7.22
C THR A 99 -11.01 -8.43 8.66
N THR A 100 -11.01 -7.22 9.23
CA THR A 100 -10.69 -6.99 10.65
C THR A 100 -11.94 -6.91 11.53
N SER A 101 -12.97 -6.16 11.09
CA SER A 101 -14.13 -5.86 11.95
C SER A 101 -15.18 -6.95 11.96
N VAL A 102 -15.36 -7.67 10.85
CA VAL A 102 -16.37 -8.75 10.79
C VAL A 102 -15.99 -9.93 11.70
N PRO A 103 -14.73 -10.39 11.75
CA PRO A 103 -14.34 -11.38 12.76
C PRO A 103 -14.53 -10.88 14.21
N ALA A 104 -14.33 -9.58 14.46
CA ALA A 104 -14.60 -8.99 15.78
C ALA A 104 -16.09 -8.98 16.12
N LEU A 105 -16.94 -8.62 15.16
CA LEU A 105 -18.40 -8.70 15.29
C LEU A 105 -18.84 -10.15 15.55
N MET A 106 -18.32 -11.12 14.80
CA MET A 106 -18.64 -12.53 14.98
C MET A 106 -18.34 -13.01 16.40
N ARG A 107 -17.21 -12.61 17.01
CA ARG A 107 -16.91 -12.93 18.41
C ARG A 107 -17.98 -12.40 19.36
N VAL A 108 -18.42 -11.15 19.18
CA VAL A 108 -19.50 -10.56 20.00
C VAL A 108 -20.83 -11.29 19.78
N LEU A 109 -21.16 -11.67 18.55
CA LEU A 109 -22.37 -12.44 18.26
C LEU A 109 -22.33 -13.80 18.94
N GLN A 110 -21.18 -14.48 18.95
CA GLN A 110 -20.99 -15.76 19.65
C GLN A 110 -21.20 -15.61 21.16
N GLU A 111 -20.59 -14.60 21.80
CA GLU A 111 -20.77 -14.30 23.22
C GLU A 111 -22.23 -14.05 23.61
N ARG A 112 -23.02 -13.50 22.68
CA ARG A 112 -24.44 -13.18 22.88
C ARG A 112 -25.39 -14.30 22.47
N GLY A 113 -24.89 -15.42 21.95
CA GLY A 113 -25.73 -16.49 21.40
C GLY A 113 -26.51 -16.08 20.16
N LEU A 114 -25.99 -15.10 19.40
CA LEU A 114 -26.57 -14.54 18.18
C LEU A 114 -25.80 -14.93 16.91
N ALA A 115 -24.71 -15.70 17.05
CA ALA A 115 -23.93 -16.13 15.90
C ALA A 115 -24.76 -17.04 14.97
N PRO A 116 -24.74 -16.81 13.66
CA PRO A 116 -25.39 -17.70 12.71
C PRO A 116 -24.64 -19.04 12.63
N ASP A 117 -25.27 -20.03 11.98
CA ASP A 117 -24.56 -21.24 11.56
C ASP A 117 -23.42 -20.85 10.60
N ARG A 118 -22.26 -21.49 10.79
CA ARG A 118 -21.08 -21.31 9.95
C ARG A 118 -21.06 -22.26 8.75
N SER A 119 -22.01 -23.19 8.63
CA SER A 119 -22.14 -24.01 7.44
C SER A 119 -22.44 -23.13 6.23
N LEU A 120 -21.58 -23.19 5.22
CA LEU A 120 -21.81 -22.48 3.97
C LEU A 120 -22.97 -23.12 3.20
N ASP A 121 -23.83 -22.32 2.57
CA ASP A 121 -24.75 -22.81 1.56
C ASP A 121 -24.04 -23.03 0.20
N ASP A 122 -24.79 -23.49 -0.81
CA ASP A 122 -24.23 -23.72 -2.16
C ASP A 122 -23.69 -22.44 -2.81
N ARG A 123 -24.34 -21.30 -2.55
CA ARG A 123 -23.92 -20.01 -3.11
C ARG A 123 -22.61 -19.56 -2.47
N GLN A 124 -22.50 -19.61 -1.15
CA GLN A 124 -21.30 -19.23 -0.43
C GLN A 124 -20.11 -20.10 -0.79
N ARG A 125 -20.30 -21.42 -0.95
CA ARG A 125 -19.25 -22.30 -1.50
C ARG A 125 -18.78 -21.84 -2.88
N SER A 126 -19.71 -21.55 -3.78
CA SER A 126 -19.37 -21.07 -5.13
C SER A 126 -18.63 -19.73 -5.11
N LEU A 127 -19.00 -18.81 -4.21
CA LEU A 127 -18.31 -17.54 -4.03
C LEU A 127 -16.88 -17.72 -3.51
N LYS A 128 -16.68 -18.63 -2.55
CA LYS A 128 -15.34 -18.99 -2.05
C LYS A 128 -14.46 -19.54 -3.17
N GLU A 129 -14.98 -20.50 -3.94
CA GLU A 129 -14.25 -21.10 -5.08
C GLU A 129 -13.92 -20.06 -6.17
N ASP A 130 -14.82 -19.10 -6.43
CA ASP A 130 -14.56 -17.99 -7.35
C ASP A 130 -13.45 -17.07 -6.83
N PHE A 131 -13.46 -16.74 -5.54
CA PHE A 131 -12.41 -15.93 -4.92
C PHE A 131 -11.05 -16.60 -5.02
N GLU A 132 -10.94 -17.87 -4.60
CA GLU A 132 -9.68 -18.63 -4.65
C GLU A 132 -9.13 -18.70 -6.07
N ARG A 133 -10.00 -18.94 -7.06
CA ARG A 133 -9.61 -18.98 -8.46
C ARG A 133 -9.08 -17.64 -8.97
N ARG A 134 -9.73 -16.53 -8.63
CA ARG A 134 -9.36 -15.21 -9.17
C ARG A 134 -8.22 -14.54 -8.40
N ARG A 135 -8.14 -14.74 -7.08
CA ARG A 135 -7.15 -14.10 -6.21
C ARG A 135 -5.94 -14.99 -5.93
N GLY A 136 -6.04 -16.30 -6.16
CA GLY A 136 -4.93 -17.24 -6.00
C GLY A 136 -4.65 -17.65 -4.56
N TYR A 137 -5.49 -17.24 -3.59
CA TYR A 137 -5.34 -17.61 -2.18
C TYR A 137 -6.69 -17.67 -1.45
N TRP A 138 -6.68 -18.32 -0.28
CA TRP A 138 -7.70 -18.16 0.75
C TRP A 138 -7.03 -17.80 2.08
N HIS A 139 -7.70 -16.98 2.89
CA HIS A 139 -7.28 -16.66 4.25
C HIS A 139 -8.49 -16.67 5.17
N GLU A 140 -8.32 -17.16 6.41
CA GLU A 140 -9.42 -17.36 7.38
C GLU A 140 -10.15 -16.05 7.76
N THR A 141 -9.54 -14.89 7.56
CA THR A 141 -10.20 -13.59 7.75
C THR A 141 -11.42 -13.40 6.84
N TRP A 142 -11.54 -14.18 5.77
CA TRP A 142 -12.70 -14.19 4.88
C TRP A 142 -13.85 -15.06 5.35
N ASP A 143 -13.60 -16.02 6.25
CA ASP A 143 -14.62 -16.99 6.65
C ASP A 143 -15.85 -16.29 7.25
N ASP A 144 -15.63 -15.39 8.22
CA ASP A 144 -16.72 -14.66 8.86
C ASP A 144 -17.36 -13.61 7.93
N VAL A 145 -16.59 -13.04 6.99
CA VAL A 145 -17.12 -12.11 5.97
C VAL A 145 -18.08 -12.83 5.03
N LEU A 146 -17.69 -13.99 4.52
CA LEU A 146 -18.51 -14.79 3.61
C LEU A 146 -19.79 -15.30 4.30
N VAL A 147 -19.69 -15.67 5.59
CA VAL A 147 -20.84 -16.10 6.40
C VAL A 147 -21.82 -14.96 6.63
N LEU A 148 -21.33 -13.79 7.05
CA LEU A 148 -22.20 -12.68 7.49
C LEU A 148 -22.66 -11.77 6.35
N ASP A 149 -21.87 -11.61 5.29
CA ASP A 149 -22.17 -10.71 4.18
C ASP A 149 -21.65 -11.25 2.83
N PRO A 150 -22.29 -12.29 2.27
CA PRO A 150 -21.91 -12.85 0.98
C PRO A 150 -22.09 -11.87 -0.18
N GLU A 151 -22.92 -10.85 -0.05
CA GLU A 151 -23.14 -9.84 -1.09
C GLU A 151 -21.95 -8.89 -1.20
N MET A 152 -21.50 -8.33 -0.07
CA MET A 152 -20.29 -7.50 -0.04
C MET A 152 -19.05 -8.32 -0.42
N PHE A 153 -18.97 -9.58 0.00
CA PHE A 153 -17.89 -10.49 -0.42
C PHE A 153 -17.85 -10.66 -1.95
N ALA A 154 -18.99 -10.94 -2.58
CA ALA A 154 -19.08 -11.10 -4.03
C ALA A 154 -18.71 -9.80 -4.78
N ALA A 155 -19.23 -8.66 -4.33
CA ALA A 155 -18.93 -7.36 -4.91
C ALA A 155 -17.44 -7.00 -4.79
N TYR A 156 -16.84 -7.22 -3.62
CA TYR A 156 -15.41 -7.00 -3.43
C TYR A 156 -14.57 -7.95 -4.29
N THR A 157 -14.95 -9.22 -4.42
CA THR A 157 -14.25 -10.18 -5.27
C THR A 157 -14.14 -9.65 -6.68
N ALA A 158 -15.25 -9.21 -7.27
CA ALA A 158 -15.28 -8.61 -8.61
C ALA A 158 -14.49 -7.30 -8.70
N PHE A 159 -14.63 -6.40 -7.72
CA PHE A 159 -13.90 -5.12 -7.71
C PHE A 159 -12.39 -5.34 -7.63
N SER A 160 -11.95 -6.25 -6.76
CA SER A 160 -10.54 -6.46 -6.47
C SER A 160 -9.74 -7.13 -7.61
N THR A 161 -10.43 -7.70 -8.60
CA THR A 161 -9.79 -8.34 -9.76
C THR A 161 -9.65 -7.41 -10.95
N SER A 162 -10.25 -6.21 -10.92
CA SER A 162 -10.21 -5.26 -12.05
C SER A 162 -8.78 -4.89 -12.44
N GLY A 163 -7.92 -4.62 -11.46
CA GLY A 163 -6.51 -4.30 -11.71
C GLY A 163 -5.69 -5.47 -12.27
N ALA A 164 -6.18 -6.71 -12.13
CA ALA A 164 -5.57 -7.88 -12.73
C ALA A 164 -6.12 -8.23 -14.11
N GLU A 165 -7.39 -7.92 -14.37
CA GLU A 165 -8.07 -8.17 -15.63
C GLU A 165 -7.79 -7.08 -16.68
N GLU A 166 -7.71 -5.82 -16.23
CA GLU A 166 -7.58 -4.64 -17.11
C GLU A 166 -6.24 -3.90 -16.94
N GLY A 167 -5.50 -4.15 -15.86
CA GLY A 167 -4.30 -3.40 -15.50
C GLY A 167 -3.03 -3.84 -16.25
N SER A 168 -2.10 -2.90 -16.36
CA SER A 168 -0.81 -3.01 -17.05
C SER A 168 0.36 -3.46 -16.16
N LEU A 169 0.17 -3.47 -14.84
CA LEU A 169 1.22 -3.79 -13.87
C LEU A 169 1.50 -5.30 -13.80
N GLU A 170 2.79 -5.66 -13.86
CA GLU A 170 3.24 -7.04 -13.61
C GLU A 170 2.78 -7.52 -12.23
N ILE A 171 2.43 -8.82 -12.13
CA ILE A 171 2.01 -9.46 -10.87
C ILE A 171 2.96 -9.11 -9.72
N ARG A 172 4.27 -9.28 -9.96
CA ARG A 172 5.34 -8.96 -9.02
C ARG A 172 5.23 -7.54 -8.46
N LEU A 173 5.05 -6.54 -9.31
CA LEU A 173 4.96 -5.16 -8.88
C LEU A 173 3.67 -4.89 -8.08
N ARG A 174 2.55 -5.51 -8.48
CA ARG A 174 1.29 -5.38 -7.71
C ARG A 174 1.43 -5.90 -6.29
N GLU A 175 2.04 -7.07 -6.12
CA GLU A 175 2.26 -7.65 -4.78
C GLU A 175 3.24 -6.80 -3.96
N LEU A 176 4.30 -6.25 -4.56
CA LEU A 176 5.19 -5.30 -3.89
C LEU A 176 4.49 -4.01 -3.45
N ILE A 177 3.54 -3.50 -4.25
CA ILE A 177 2.72 -2.35 -3.88
C ILE A 177 1.80 -2.70 -2.70
N TYR A 178 1.15 -3.88 -2.72
CA TYR A 178 0.33 -4.32 -1.59
C TYR A 178 1.14 -4.44 -0.29
N ILE A 179 2.33 -5.05 -0.35
CA ILE A 179 3.25 -5.11 0.79
C ILE A 179 3.59 -3.70 1.30
N ALA A 180 3.90 -2.76 0.40
CA ALA A 180 4.27 -1.41 0.77
C ALA A 180 3.12 -0.68 1.49
N ILE A 181 1.89 -0.74 0.96
CA ILE A 181 0.75 -0.06 1.58
C ILE A 181 0.34 -0.71 2.91
N ASP A 182 0.43 -2.04 3.02
CA ASP A 182 0.16 -2.75 4.28
C ASP A 182 1.21 -2.43 5.35
N SER A 183 2.42 -2.04 4.94
CA SER A 183 3.52 -1.64 5.82
C SER A 183 3.51 -0.16 6.21
N VAL A 184 2.55 0.64 5.72
CA VAL A 184 2.44 2.06 6.07
C VAL A 184 2.18 2.21 7.58
N PRO A 185 2.89 3.08 8.31
CA PRO A 185 2.72 3.24 9.77
C PRO A 185 1.30 3.57 10.25
N THR A 186 0.47 4.21 9.42
CA THR A 186 -0.93 4.51 9.71
C THR A 186 -1.89 3.37 9.37
N HIS A 187 -1.38 2.27 8.82
CA HIS A 187 -2.16 1.08 8.45
C HIS A 187 -1.67 -0.20 9.16
N LEU A 188 -0.40 -0.58 8.99
CA LEU A 188 0.28 -1.72 9.62
C LEU A 188 -0.53 -3.02 9.63
N TYR A 189 -1.03 -3.44 8.47
CA TYR A 189 -1.83 -4.64 8.31
C TYR A 189 -0.95 -5.88 8.05
N VAL A 190 -0.38 -6.42 9.12
CA VAL A 190 0.56 -7.56 9.09
C VAL A 190 0.03 -8.79 8.32
N PRO A 191 -1.24 -9.22 8.45
CA PRO A 191 -1.73 -10.36 7.69
C PRO A 191 -1.62 -10.18 6.17
N GLY A 192 -1.87 -8.95 5.68
CA GLY A 192 -1.72 -8.61 4.28
C GLY A 192 -0.26 -8.69 3.82
N VAL A 193 0.69 -8.16 4.61
CA VAL A 193 2.13 -8.30 4.35
C VAL A 193 2.52 -9.77 4.17
N GLU A 194 2.02 -10.67 5.01
CA GLU A 194 2.35 -12.10 4.89
C GLU A 194 1.77 -12.74 3.62
N ILE A 195 0.51 -12.45 3.27
CA ILE A 195 -0.14 -12.97 2.07
C ILE A 195 0.60 -12.47 0.83
N HIS A 196 0.80 -11.17 0.75
CA HIS A 196 1.40 -10.54 -0.42
C HIS A 196 2.90 -10.84 -0.54
N ALA A 197 3.62 -11.06 0.56
CA ALA A 197 5.00 -11.56 0.51
C ALA A 197 5.10 -12.96 -0.10
N ARG A 198 4.19 -13.89 0.24
CA ARG A 198 4.14 -15.22 -0.39
C ARG A 198 3.89 -15.09 -1.89
N ASN A 199 2.86 -14.32 -2.28
CA ASN A 199 2.53 -14.10 -3.69
C ASN A 199 3.66 -13.40 -4.47
N ALA A 200 4.34 -12.42 -3.86
CA ALA A 200 5.47 -11.73 -4.47
C ALA A 200 6.61 -12.71 -4.76
N LEU A 201 6.97 -13.56 -3.79
CA LEU A 201 7.99 -14.60 -3.97
C LEU A 201 7.59 -15.61 -5.06
N ASP A 202 6.34 -16.05 -5.08
CA ASP A 202 5.81 -16.96 -6.12
C ASP A 202 5.85 -16.33 -7.52
N SER A 203 5.72 -15.01 -7.61
CA SER A 203 5.86 -14.25 -8.86
C SER A 203 7.32 -13.90 -9.24
N GLY A 204 8.30 -14.36 -8.46
CA GLY A 204 9.73 -14.17 -8.71
C GLY A 204 10.33 -12.89 -8.11
N ALA A 205 9.66 -12.23 -7.16
CA ALA A 205 10.28 -11.17 -6.36
C ALA A 205 11.41 -11.75 -5.50
N THR A 206 12.43 -10.94 -5.21
CA THR A 206 13.47 -11.32 -4.25
C THR A 206 13.13 -10.80 -2.83
N PRO A 207 13.68 -11.40 -1.76
CA PRO A 207 13.57 -10.84 -0.42
C PRO A 207 14.07 -9.39 -0.32
N ASP A 208 15.10 -9.04 -1.09
CA ASP A 208 15.61 -7.66 -1.13
C ASP A 208 14.61 -6.68 -1.74
N GLN A 209 13.87 -7.07 -2.78
CA GLN A 209 12.82 -6.23 -3.38
C GLN A 209 11.66 -5.98 -2.41
N ILE A 210 11.26 -7.02 -1.67
CA ILE A 210 10.24 -6.93 -0.61
C ILE A 210 10.73 -5.98 0.49
N LEU A 211 11.98 -6.14 0.94
CA LEU A 211 12.56 -5.29 1.97
C LEU A 211 12.69 -3.83 1.49
N GLU A 212 13.09 -3.60 0.24
CA GLU A 212 13.17 -2.25 -0.34
C GLU A 212 11.78 -1.59 -0.39
N ALA A 213 10.72 -2.32 -0.73
CA ALA A 213 9.36 -1.79 -0.71
C ALA A 213 8.92 -1.35 0.71
N ILE A 214 9.27 -2.14 1.74
CA ILE A 214 9.03 -1.82 3.15
C ILE A 214 9.88 -0.61 3.60
N GLU A 215 11.14 -0.54 3.17
CA GLU A 215 12.02 0.61 3.45
C GLU A 215 11.42 1.91 2.92
N ILE A 216 10.83 1.91 1.72
CA ILE A 216 10.17 3.10 1.14
C ILE A 216 8.94 3.48 1.99
N ALA A 217 8.14 2.50 2.44
CA ALA A 217 6.99 2.75 3.33
C ALA A 217 7.41 3.39 4.67
N ALA A 218 8.55 3.00 5.22
CA ALA A 218 9.08 3.54 6.46
C ALA A 218 9.45 5.04 6.36
N LEU A 219 9.78 5.54 5.17
CA LEU A 219 10.14 6.95 4.95
C LEU A 219 8.95 7.91 5.19
N LEU A 220 7.71 7.42 5.11
CA LEU A 220 6.51 8.23 5.31
C LEU A 220 6.42 8.85 6.71
N GLY A 221 7.15 8.32 7.70
CA GLY A 221 7.19 8.89 9.05
C GLY A 221 7.70 10.34 9.08
N ALA A 222 8.51 10.75 8.10
CA ALA A 222 9.02 12.12 8.01
C ALA A 222 8.06 13.09 7.30
N ASP A 223 7.06 12.58 6.57
CA ASP A 223 6.21 13.41 5.73
C ASP A 223 5.46 14.53 6.50
N PRO A 224 4.87 14.33 7.71
CA PRO A 224 4.17 15.42 8.39
C PRO A 224 5.08 16.62 8.69
N TYR A 225 6.35 16.35 9.04
CA TYR A 225 7.35 17.41 9.24
C TYR A 225 7.70 18.08 7.91
N ILE A 226 7.96 17.30 6.86
CA ILE A 226 8.25 17.82 5.51
C ILE A 226 7.12 18.72 5.02
N THR A 227 5.86 18.28 5.13
CA THR A 227 4.69 19.07 4.73
C THR A 227 4.55 20.34 5.58
N ALA A 228 4.78 20.27 6.89
CA ALA A 228 4.69 21.46 7.75
C ALA A 228 5.72 22.53 7.38
N VAL A 229 6.93 22.12 7.01
CA VAL A 229 7.99 23.04 6.54
C VAL A 229 7.68 23.55 5.13
N GLN A 230 7.30 22.68 4.19
CA GLN A 230 7.02 23.07 2.81
C GLN A 230 5.83 24.03 2.67
N ASP A 231 4.80 23.87 3.52
CA ASP A 231 3.60 24.71 3.55
C ASP A 231 3.78 25.98 4.41
N SER A 232 5.01 26.34 4.81
CA SER A 232 5.30 27.50 5.66
C SER A 232 4.55 27.50 7.01
N ARG A 233 4.15 26.33 7.54
CA ARG A 233 3.35 26.25 8.78
C ARG A 233 4.20 26.37 10.06
N LEU A 234 5.52 26.34 9.91
CA LEU A 234 6.48 26.51 11.00
C LEU A 234 7.19 27.87 10.94
N ALA A 235 6.91 28.68 9.92
CA ALA A 235 7.47 30.03 9.73
C ALA A 235 6.71 31.10 10.51
#